data_AF-A0AAJ1C0E2-F1
#
_entry.id   AF-A0AAJ1C0E2-F1
#
_cell.length_a   1.000
_cell.length_b   1.000
_cell.length_c   1.000
_cell.angle_alpha   90.00
_cell.angle_beta   90.00
_cell.angle_gamma   90.00
#
_symmetry.space_group_name_H-M   'P 1'
#
loop_
_entity.id
_entity.type
_entity.pdbx_description
1 polymer ?
#
loop_
_entity_poly.entity_id
_entity_poly.type
_entity_poly.pdbx_seq_one_letter_code
_entity_poly.pdbx_strand_id
1 'polypeptide(L)'
;MQIELIETYLDLMETRSFNRTAERMNLRQSTISHRVKALEAALGRSLFTRNKGGTAPTPAGLRFLDHARALQRQWHEAARTVESAGAYEHAMRIGVQQDVAEELAGPWLRAIRAELPGTSIYIEADYSNQMNRDLASGDLDLAILYTPHFLPDLHYERIGEMTYVLVSTLSSKVGDLTRDNYIGANYSPAFDRAHRLALPQFATTALSSGQNVTITGMLKSLGGGAFVTKTTADGLHRAGIAFIVEDVAPIPQTVYAATGVRTRHAHQHRRVIAAMKALLGAGTPEPQEPGLSET
;
A
#
# COMPACT_ATOMS: atom_id res chain seq x y z
N MET A 1 17.41 -2.71 24.97
CA MET A 1 18.08 -2.11 23.80
C MET A 1 17.57 -0.69 23.60
N GLN A 2 18.38 0.29 23.15
CA GLN A 2 17.94 1.70 23.08
C GLN A 2 16.78 1.94 22.09
N ILE A 3 16.61 1.09 21.08
CA ILE A 3 15.54 1.22 20.09
C ILE A 3 14.14 1.12 20.72
N GLU A 4 13.97 0.30 21.74
CA GLU A 4 12.69 0.12 22.45
C GLU A 4 12.20 1.44 23.08
N LEU A 5 13.13 2.35 23.44
CA LEU A 5 12.80 3.67 23.95
C LEU A 5 12.20 4.55 22.85
N ILE A 6 12.78 4.48 21.65
CA ILE A 6 12.32 5.20 20.46
C ILE A 6 10.96 4.68 20.03
N GLU A 7 10.79 3.35 19.93
CA GLU A 7 9.50 2.71 19.61
C GLU A 7 8.40 3.10 20.60
N THR A 8 8.72 3.06 21.90
CA THR A 8 7.77 3.42 22.96
C THR A 8 7.37 4.89 22.87
N TYR A 9 8.32 5.78 22.56
CA TYR A 9 8.05 7.20 22.34
C TYR A 9 7.16 7.40 21.10
N LEU A 10 7.46 6.73 19.98
CA LEU A 10 6.68 6.83 18.74
C LEU A 10 5.25 6.31 18.91
N ASP A 11 5.05 5.18 19.57
CA ASP A 11 3.69 4.66 19.84
C ASP A 11 2.91 5.58 20.81
N LEU A 12 3.57 6.15 21.81
CA LEU A 12 2.93 7.11 22.72
C LEU A 12 2.55 8.42 22.02
N MET A 13 3.32 8.87 21.02
CA MET A 13 2.97 10.01 20.17
C MET A 13 1.67 9.79 19.40
N GLU A 14 1.43 8.57 18.92
CA GLU A 14 0.19 8.18 18.23
C GLU A 14 -0.98 8.02 19.19
N THR A 15 -0.81 7.20 20.22
CA THR A 15 -1.90 6.80 21.12
C THR A 15 -2.29 7.90 22.10
N ARG A 16 -1.38 8.82 22.45
CA ARG A 16 -1.56 9.86 23.47
C ARG A 16 -2.02 9.34 24.83
N SER A 17 -1.71 8.08 25.14
CA SER A 17 -2.13 7.41 26.38
C SER A 17 -1.18 6.28 26.73
N PHE A 18 -0.52 6.39 27.89
CA PHE A 18 0.38 5.35 28.41
C PHE A 18 -0.29 3.98 28.56
N ASN A 19 -1.59 3.93 28.90
CA ASN A 19 -2.30 2.66 29.04
C ASN A 19 -2.53 2.01 27.67
N ARG A 20 -2.99 2.79 26.68
CA ARG A 20 -3.16 2.27 25.31
C ARG A 20 -1.84 1.85 24.67
N THR A 21 -0.76 2.61 24.91
CA THR A 21 0.59 2.22 24.48
C THR A 21 0.99 0.88 25.09
N ALA A 22 0.76 0.71 26.40
CA ALA A 22 1.09 -0.52 27.10
C ALA A 22 0.32 -1.71 26.52
N GLU A 23 -0.98 -1.54 26.26
CA GLU A 23 -1.83 -2.55 25.61
C GLU A 23 -1.34 -2.88 24.18
N ARG A 24 -1.11 -1.88 23.32
CA ARG A 24 -0.63 -2.08 21.93
C ARG A 24 0.72 -2.81 21.88
N MET A 25 1.62 -2.47 22.79
CA MET A 25 2.97 -3.06 22.84
C MET A 25 3.02 -4.37 23.64
N ASN A 26 1.90 -4.84 24.20
CA ASN A 26 1.83 -6.00 25.09
C ASN A 26 2.81 -5.90 26.29
N LEU A 27 2.82 -4.74 26.95
CA LEU A 27 3.68 -4.41 28.08
C LEU A 27 2.88 -3.84 29.26
N ARG A 28 3.51 -3.73 30.42
CA ARG A 28 2.93 -3.03 31.58
C ARG A 28 3.12 -1.51 31.43
N GLN A 29 2.13 -0.72 31.88
CA GLN A 29 2.22 0.74 31.87
C GLN A 29 3.45 1.29 32.62
N SER A 30 3.89 0.60 33.69
CA SER A 30 5.11 0.95 34.42
C SER A 30 6.35 0.83 33.54
N THR A 31 6.43 -0.17 32.66
CA THR A 31 7.49 -0.33 31.67
C THR A 31 7.49 0.81 30.66
N ILE A 32 6.32 1.18 30.12
CA ILE A 32 6.18 2.32 29.20
C ILE A 32 6.65 3.61 29.87
N SER A 33 6.20 3.86 31.11
CA SER A 33 6.59 5.05 31.87
C SER A 33 8.09 5.09 32.16
N HIS A 34 8.70 3.95 32.48
CA HIS A 34 10.14 3.83 32.68
C HIS A 34 10.93 4.14 31.40
N ARG A 35 10.53 3.56 30.26
CA ARG A 35 11.19 3.80 28.96
C ARG A 35 11.11 5.27 28.55
N VAL A 36 9.96 5.91 28.68
CA VAL A 36 9.80 7.34 28.37
C VAL A 36 10.70 8.20 29.27
N LYS A 37 10.70 7.95 30.59
CA LYS A 37 11.57 8.68 31.52
C LYS A 37 13.06 8.50 31.21
N ALA A 38 13.47 7.29 30.84
CA ALA A 38 14.85 7.03 30.44
C ALA A 38 15.26 7.83 29.20
N LEU A 39 14.37 7.91 28.20
CA LEU A 39 14.60 8.73 27.01
C LEU A 39 14.64 10.23 27.34
N GLU A 40 13.70 10.73 28.14
CA GLU A 40 13.67 12.12 28.60
C GLU A 40 14.93 12.50 29.38
N ALA A 41 15.44 11.59 30.22
CA ALA A 41 16.69 11.76 30.96
C ALA A 41 17.90 11.84 30.03
N ALA A 42 17.97 10.97 29.02
CA ALA A 42 19.04 11.00 28.02
C ALA A 42 19.05 12.29 27.19
N LEU A 43 17.88 12.87 26.92
CA LEU A 43 17.72 14.12 26.18
C LEU A 43 17.76 15.38 27.07
N GLY A 44 17.72 15.23 28.40
CA GLY A 44 17.65 16.33 29.35
C GLY A 44 16.38 17.18 29.25
N ARG A 45 15.30 16.65 28.66
CA ARG A 45 14.04 17.37 28.39
C ARG A 45 12.84 16.44 28.51
N SER A 46 11.75 16.93 29.10
CA SER A 46 10.45 16.25 29.05
C SER A 46 9.88 16.29 27.64
N LEU A 47 9.54 15.14 27.09
CA LEU A 47 8.91 14.95 25.79
C LEU A 47 7.39 14.94 25.89
N PHE A 48 6.83 14.59 27.05
CA PHE A 48 5.40 14.58 27.29
C PHE A 48 5.00 15.32 28.57
N THR A 49 3.79 15.86 28.57
CA THR A 49 3.11 16.34 29.77
C THR A 49 1.83 15.54 29.99
N ARG A 50 1.54 15.25 31.26
CA ARG A 50 0.26 14.67 31.67
C ARG A 50 -0.67 15.80 32.08
N ASN A 51 -1.86 15.83 31.50
CA ASN A 51 -2.92 16.76 31.86
C ASN A 51 -4.22 15.99 32.17
N LYS A 52 -5.26 16.72 32.61
CA LYS A 52 -6.57 16.12 32.93
C LYS A 52 -7.23 15.43 31.73
N GLY A 53 -6.83 15.75 30.49
CA GLY A 53 -7.35 15.18 29.25
C GLY A 53 -6.50 14.04 28.65
N GLY A 54 -5.41 13.64 29.31
CA GLY A 54 -4.53 12.57 28.85
C GLY A 54 -3.06 12.99 28.75
N THR A 55 -2.34 12.41 27.80
CA THR A 55 -0.92 12.70 27.56
C THR A 55 -0.78 13.56 26.31
N ALA A 56 -0.04 14.67 26.42
CA ALA A 56 0.23 15.57 25.30
C ALA A 56 1.75 15.69 25.06
N PRO A 57 2.20 15.77 23.81
CA PRO A 57 3.61 16.02 23.51
C PRO A 57 4.00 17.46 23.87
N THR A 58 5.22 17.65 24.36
CA THR A 58 5.82 18.98 24.56
C THR A 58 6.38 19.51 23.22
N PRO A 59 6.78 20.80 23.15
CA PRO A 59 7.54 21.29 22.00
C PRO A 59 8.83 20.50 21.73
N ALA A 60 9.51 20.03 22.80
CA ALA A 60 10.68 19.15 22.66
C ALA A 60 10.26 17.77 22.12
N GLY A 61 9.16 17.22 22.63
CA GLY A 61 8.53 16.00 22.12
C GLY A 61 8.26 16.08 20.63
N LEU A 62 7.62 17.15 20.16
CA LEU A 62 7.32 17.35 18.74
C LEU A 62 8.59 17.50 17.89
N ARG A 63 9.59 18.26 18.37
CA ARG A 63 10.87 18.42 17.64
C ARG A 63 11.65 17.11 17.53
N PHE A 64 11.54 16.22 18.52
CA PHE A 64 12.23 14.94 18.50
C PHE A 64 11.59 13.93 17.52
N LEU A 65 10.34 14.14 17.09
CA LEU A 65 9.58 13.16 16.33
C LEU A 65 10.26 12.72 15.02
N ASP A 66 10.69 13.67 14.20
CA ASP A 66 11.29 13.36 12.90
C ASP A 66 12.65 12.67 13.07
N HIS A 67 13.38 13.00 14.15
CA HIS A 67 14.63 12.32 14.53
C HIS A 67 14.38 10.89 14.99
N ALA A 68 13.38 10.68 15.86
CA ALA A 68 13.00 9.37 16.36
C ALA A 68 12.58 8.44 15.22
N ARG A 69 11.77 8.94 14.27
CA ARG A 69 11.39 8.20 13.06
C ARG A 69 12.61 7.86 12.21
N ALA A 70 13.51 8.82 11.97
CA ALA A 70 14.72 8.55 11.20
C ALA A 70 15.62 7.49 11.85
N LEU A 71 15.76 7.49 13.18
CA LEU A 71 16.52 6.48 13.92
C LEU A 71 15.87 5.10 13.82
N GLN A 72 14.54 5.01 13.93
CA GLN A 72 13.82 3.75 13.74
C GLN A 72 14.04 3.18 12.34
N ARG A 73 13.89 4.01 11.30
CA ARG A 73 14.14 3.61 9.91
C ARG A 73 15.57 3.09 9.71
N GLN A 74 16.57 3.82 10.21
CA GLN A 74 17.98 3.42 10.11
C GLN A 74 18.27 2.12 10.85
N TRP A 75 17.62 1.90 12.00
CA TRP A 75 17.76 0.65 12.73
C TRP A 75 17.20 -0.54 11.94
N HIS A 76 16.00 -0.41 11.36
CA HIS A 76 15.39 -1.46 10.55
C HIS A 76 16.24 -1.76 9.30
N GLU A 77 16.76 -0.74 8.63
CA GLU A 77 17.68 -0.91 7.49
C GLU A 77 18.98 -1.65 7.89
N ALA A 78 19.60 -1.24 9.01
CA ALA A 78 20.81 -1.87 9.52
C ALA A 78 20.57 -3.34 9.89
N ALA A 79 19.47 -3.65 10.59
CA ALA A 79 19.10 -5.01 10.95
C ALA A 79 18.95 -5.91 9.71
N ARG A 80 18.24 -5.44 8.68
CA ARG A 80 18.08 -6.16 7.40
C ARG A 80 19.41 -6.39 6.68
N THR A 81 20.28 -5.39 6.68
CA THR A 81 21.60 -5.48 6.03
C THR A 81 22.47 -6.54 6.72
N VAL A 82 22.42 -6.60 8.04
CA VAL A 82 23.14 -7.64 8.81
C VAL A 82 22.54 -9.03 8.57
N GLU A 83 21.21 -9.15 8.51
CA GLU A 83 20.53 -10.43 8.21
C GLU A 83 20.86 -10.97 6.81
N SER A 84 21.07 -10.09 5.83
CA SER A 84 21.36 -10.45 4.43
C SER A 84 22.86 -10.56 4.11
N ALA A 85 23.73 -10.35 5.10
CA ALA A 85 25.18 -10.31 4.93
C ALA A 85 25.72 -11.60 4.29
N GLY A 86 26.35 -11.46 3.11
CA GLY A 86 26.99 -12.55 2.37
C GLY A 86 26.14 -13.18 1.25
N ALA A 87 24.84 -12.87 1.16
CA ALA A 87 23.98 -13.37 0.09
C ALA A 87 23.67 -12.32 -0.99
N TYR A 88 23.53 -11.05 -0.60
CA TYR A 88 23.20 -9.93 -1.49
C TYR A 88 23.90 -8.65 -1.02
N GLU A 89 24.14 -7.70 -1.93
CA GLU A 89 24.75 -6.40 -1.60
C GLU A 89 23.76 -5.44 -0.92
N HIS A 90 22.47 -5.61 -1.23
CA HIS A 90 21.39 -4.74 -0.74
C HIS A 90 20.13 -5.56 -0.45
N ALA A 91 19.28 -5.04 0.43
CA ALA A 91 17.95 -5.58 0.70
C ALA A 91 16.89 -4.48 0.63
N MET A 92 15.77 -4.78 -0.04
CA MET A 92 14.66 -3.84 -0.20
C MET A 92 13.32 -4.51 0.09
N ARG A 93 12.49 -3.87 0.89
CA ARG A 93 11.09 -4.23 1.14
C ARG A 93 10.17 -3.25 0.43
N ILE A 94 9.30 -3.78 -0.42
CA ILE A 94 8.43 -2.98 -1.29
C ILE A 94 6.97 -3.34 -1.02
N GLY A 95 6.19 -2.34 -0.63
CA GLY A 95 4.73 -2.46 -0.57
C GLY A 95 4.13 -2.20 -1.95
N VAL A 96 3.11 -2.97 -2.33
CA VAL A 96 2.44 -2.81 -3.62
C VAL A 96 0.94 -2.91 -3.43
N GLN A 97 0.19 -2.02 -4.06
CA GLN A 97 -1.26 -2.11 -4.09
C GLN A 97 -1.69 -3.46 -4.70
N GLN A 98 -2.63 -4.15 -4.04
CA GLN A 98 -3.10 -5.50 -4.39
C GLN A 98 -3.30 -5.72 -5.88
N ASP A 99 -4.13 -4.90 -6.54
CA ASP A 99 -4.46 -5.10 -7.96
C ASP A 99 -3.25 -4.82 -8.89
N VAL A 100 -2.36 -3.91 -8.50
CA VAL A 100 -1.10 -3.66 -9.23
C VAL A 100 -0.15 -4.85 -9.09
N ALA A 101 -0.07 -5.44 -7.90
CA ALA A 101 0.73 -6.64 -7.66
C ALA A 101 0.20 -7.84 -8.47
N GLU A 102 -1.12 -8.05 -8.46
CA GLU A 102 -1.80 -9.12 -9.19
C GLU A 102 -1.44 -9.10 -10.68
N GLU A 103 -1.43 -7.91 -11.30
CA GLU A 103 -1.19 -7.79 -12.75
C GLU A 103 0.27 -7.63 -13.14
N LEU A 104 1.05 -6.87 -12.37
CA LEU A 104 2.34 -6.36 -12.82
C LEU A 104 3.54 -6.92 -12.04
N ALA A 105 3.35 -7.63 -10.92
CA ALA A 105 4.48 -8.10 -10.10
C ALA A 105 5.45 -8.99 -10.88
N GLY A 106 4.95 -9.92 -11.70
CA GLY A 106 5.80 -10.83 -12.49
C GLY A 106 6.71 -10.08 -13.47
N PRO A 107 6.16 -9.33 -14.45
CA PRO A 107 6.95 -8.51 -15.37
C PRO A 107 7.86 -7.50 -14.65
N TRP A 108 7.37 -6.89 -13.57
CA TRP A 108 8.14 -5.90 -12.82
C TRP A 108 9.35 -6.50 -12.11
N LEU A 109 9.18 -7.61 -11.40
CA LEU A 109 10.29 -8.31 -10.74
C LEU A 109 11.33 -8.83 -11.73
N ARG A 110 10.90 -9.27 -12.92
CA ARG A 110 11.84 -9.63 -14.00
C ARG A 110 12.69 -8.44 -14.43
N ALA A 111 12.06 -7.28 -14.66
CA ALA A 111 12.77 -6.06 -15.04
C ALA A 111 13.74 -5.60 -13.93
N ILE A 112 13.31 -5.62 -12.67
CA ILE A 112 14.17 -5.21 -11.55
C ILE A 112 15.36 -6.17 -11.40
N ARG A 113 15.16 -7.48 -11.50
CA ARG A 113 16.26 -8.47 -11.39
C ARG A 113 17.31 -8.30 -12.47
N ALA A 114 16.93 -7.88 -13.68
CA ALA A 114 17.86 -7.59 -14.76
C ALA A 114 18.71 -6.33 -14.49
N GLU A 115 18.12 -5.28 -13.89
CA GLU A 115 18.82 -4.03 -13.61
C GLU A 115 19.57 -4.00 -12.26
N LEU A 116 19.12 -4.78 -11.26
CA LEU A 116 19.64 -4.79 -9.89
C LEU A 116 19.94 -6.22 -9.40
N PRO A 117 20.84 -6.98 -10.04
CA PRO A 117 21.10 -8.40 -9.70
C PRO A 117 21.65 -8.62 -8.28
N GLY A 118 22.33 -7.63 -7.70
CA GLY A 118 22.87 -7.68 -6.33
C GLY A 118 21.87 -7.28 -5.23
N THR A 119 20.60 -7.03 -5.54
CA THR A 119 19.59 -6.56 -4.58
C THR A 119 18.58 -7.66 -4.27
N SER A 120 18.47 -8.06 -3.01
CA SER A 120 17.35 -8.88 -2.53
C SER A 120 16.09 -8.04 -2.41
N ILE A 121 14.98 -8.56 -2.92
CA ILE A 121 13.70 -7.85 -2.96
C ILE A 121 12.65 -8.72 -2.29
N TYR A 122 12.02 -8.15 -1.28
CA TYR A 122 10.80 -8.66 -0.69
C TYR A 122 9.65 -7.74 -1.13
N ILE A 123 8.59 -8.32 -1.67
CA ILE A 123 7.37 -7.59 -2.03
C ILE A 123 6.20 -8.07 -1.18
N GLU A 124 5.34 -7.14 -0.81
CA GLU A 124 4.11 -7.43 -0.07
C GLU A 124 2.95 -6.63 -0.64
N ALA A 125 1.85 -7.33 -0.87
CA ALA A 125 0.63 -6.71 -1.37
C ALA A 125 -0.18 -6.18 -0.18
N ASP A 126 -0.55 -4.89 -0.21
CA ASP A 126 -1.29 -4.26 0.88
C ASP A 126 -2.09 -3.02 0.39
N TYR A 127 -2.75 -2.32 1.30
CA TYR A 127 -3.50 -1.10 1.06
C TYR A 127 -2.66 0.14 1.38
N SER A 128 -2.95 1.20 0.63
CA SER A 128 -2.28 2.50 0.75
C SER A 128 -2.13 2.99 2.20
N ASN A 129 -3.16 2.82 3.05
CA ASN A 129 -3.10 3.28 4.45
C ASN A 129 -2.01 2.59 5.28
N GLN A 130 -1.86 1.27 5.13
CA GLN A 130 -0.86 0.49 5.87
C GLN A 130 0.54 0.75 5.28
N MET A 131 0.67 0.73 3.95
CA MET A 131 1.94 1.06 3.28
C MET A 131 2.47 2.45 3.62
N ASN A 132 1.61 3.47 3.74
CA ASN A 132 2.02 4.82 4.17
C ASN A 132 2.58 4.81 5.62
N ARG A 133 2.04 3.97 6.51
CA ARG A 133 2.57 3.83 7.88
C ARG A 133 3.91 3.10 7.87
N ASP A 134 4.00 2.00 7.13
CA ASP A 134 5.19 1.15 7.10
C ASP A 134 6.38 1.86 6.43
N LEU A 135 6.11 2.72 5.44
CA LEU A 135 7.12 3.64 4.91
C LEU A 135 7.59 4.67 5.95
N ALA A 136 6.67 5.18 6.78
CA ALA A 136 7.00 6.18 7.78
C ALA A 136 7.86 5.60 8.91
N SER A 137 7.60 4.34 9.31
CA SER A 137 8.36 3.57 10.31
C SER A 137 9.66 2.95 9.76
N GLY A 138 9.76 2.72 8.44
CA GLY A 138 10.92 2.09 7.78
C GLY A 138 10.83 0.58 7.66
N ASP A 139 9.63 0.04 7.85
CA ASP A 139 9.29 -1.36 7.58
C ASP A 139 9.22 -1.62 6.07
N LEU A 140 8.93 -0.57 5.29
CA LEU A 140 9.08 -0.52 3.84
C LEU A 140 10.12 0.53 3.42
N ASP A 141 10.82 0.25 2.33
CA ASP A 141 11.75 1.18 1.68
C ASP A 141 11.07 1.98 0.57
N LEU A 142 10.09 1.35 -0.09
CA LEU A 142 9.31 1.88 -1.21
C LEU A 142 7.88 1.35 -1.19
N ALA A 143 6.90 2.14 -1.64
CA ALA A 143 5.55 1.64 -1.91
C ALA A 143 5.01 2.10 -3.26
N ILE A 144 4.23 1.22 -3.92
CA ILE A 144 3.42 1.52 -5.10
C ILE A 144 1.96 1.50 -4.66
N LEU A 145 1.29 2.66 -4.65
CA LEU A 145 0.02 2.84 -3.96
C LEU A 145 -0.97 3.74 -4.72
N TYR A 146 -2.24 3.72 -4.31
CA TYR A 146 -3.30 4.55 -4.91
C TYR A 146 -3.54 5.85 -4.17
N THR A 147 -3.41 5.88 -2.84
CA THR A 147 -3.76 7.03 -2.01
C THR A 147 -2.56 7.55 -1.22
N PRO A 148 -1.87 8.61 -1.69
CA PRO A 148 -0.75 9.20 -0.97
C PRO A 148 -1.24 9.91 0.29
N HIS A 149 -0.51 9.77 1.40
CA HIS A 149 -0.72 10.56 2.62
C HIS A 149 0.42 11.54 2.79
N PHE A 150 0.15 12.85 2.72
CA PHE A 150 1.18 13.90 2.78
C PHE A 150 1.84 14.01 4.17
N LEU A 151 2.68 13.03 4.48
CA LEU A 151 3.56 13.00 5.64
C LEU A 151 4.84 13.78 5.29
N PRO A 152 5.37 14.61 6.19
CA PRO A 152 6.55 15.46 5.92
C PRO A 152 7.79 14.68 5.47
N ASP A 153 7.91 13.43 5.93
CA ASP A 153 9.06 12.56 5.71
C ASP A 153 8.98 11.72 4.43
N LEU A 154 7.85 11.74 3.73
CA LEU A 154 7.61 10.90 2.55
C LEU A 154 7.49 11.74 1.27
N HIS A 155 8.05 11.20 0.20
CA HIS A 155 7.99 11.75 -1.14
C HIS A 155 7.10 10.87 -2.02
N TYR A 156 6.18 11.49 -2.76
CA TYR A 156 5.26 10.82 -3.66
C TYR A 156 5.44 11.33 -5.10
N GLU A 157 5.51 10.42 -6.05
CA GLU A 157 5.52 10.71 -7.50
C GLU A 157 4.36 9.98 -8.16
N ARG A 158 3.60 10.64 -9.04
CA ARG A 158 2.64 9.97 -9.92
C ARG A 158 3.39 9.20 -10.99
N ILE A 159 3.16 7.90 -11.09
CA ILE A 159 3.89 7.00 -12.00
C ILE A 159 3.04 6.38 -13.10
N GLY A 160 1.72 6.47 -13.02
CA GLY A 160 0.83 5.93 -14.04
C GLY A 160 -0.59 5.78 -13.54
N GLU A 161 -1.39 4.97 -14.23
CA GLU A 161 -2.79 4.72 -13.91
C GLU A 161 -3.15 3.25 -14.19
N MET A 162 -3.99 2.66 -13.33
CA MET A 162 -4.73 1.44 -13.63
C MET A 162 -6.10 1.82 -14.20
N THR A 163 -6.62 1.07 -15.17
CA THR A 163 -7.96 1.32 -15.71
C THR A 163 -8.93 0.25 -15.24
N TYR A 164 -10.08 0.66 -14.73
CA TYR A 164 -11.15 -0.22 -14.31
C TYR A 164 -12.35 -0.07 -15.24
N VAL A 165 -12.96 -1.20 -15.59
CA VAL A 165 -14.07 -1.30 -16.53
C VAL A 165 -15.21 -2.05 -15.87
N LEU A 166 -16.44 -1.59 -16.12
CA LEU A 166 -17.62 -2.29 -15.68
C LEU A 166 -17.84 -3.52 -16.56
N VAL A 167 -17.97 -4.68 -15.93
CA VAL A 167 -18.38 -5.93 -16.58
C VAL A 167 -19.70 -6.41 -16.00
N SER A 168 -20.41 -7.22 -16.75
CA SER A 168 -21.66 -7.85 -16.33
C SER A 168 -21.77 -9.27 -16.90
N THR A 169 -22.19 -10.23 -16.08
CA THR A 169 -22.47 -11.60 -16.55
C THR A 169 -23.82 -11.71 -17.26
N LEU A 170 -24.58 -10.63 -17.36
CA LEU A 170 -25.96 -10.62 -17.89
C LEU A 170 -26.03 -9.99 -19.28
N SER A 171 -25.42 -8.83 -19.47
CA SER A 171 -25.48 -8.07 -20.74
C SER A 171 -24.37 -7.03 -20.85
N SER A 172 -24.22 -6.42 -22.02
CA SER A 172 -23.30 -5.31 -22.26
C SER A 172 -23.87 -3.92 -21.93
N LYS A 173 -25.03 -3.84 -21.27
CA LYS A 173 -25.71 -2.58 -20.94
C LYS A 173 -25.95 -2.43 -19.45
N VAL A 174 -25.66 -1.27 -18.89
CA VAL A 174 -25.84 -1.01 -17.47
C VAL A 174 -27.32 -1.03 -17.04
N GLY A 175 -28.25 -0.78 -17.97
CA GLY A 175 -29.69 -0.78 -17.71
C GLY A 175 -30.26 -2.12 -17.23
N ASP A 176 -29.55 -3.23 -17.49
CA ASP A 176 -29.96 -4.57 -17.07
C ASP A 176 -29.43 -4.94 -15.67
N LEU A 177 -28.61 -4.07 -15.07
CA LEU A 177 -28.12 -4.23 -13.70
C LEU A 177 -29.11 -3.60 -12.71
N THR A 178 -29.28 -4.27 -11.57
CA THR A 178 -30.08 -3.83 -10.44
C THR A 178 -29.21 -3.80 -9.19
N ARG A 179 -29.69 -3.20 -8.10
CA ARG A 179 -28.92 -3.18 -6.84
C ARG A 179 -28.67 -4.59 -6.28
N ASP A 180 -29.54 -5.54 -6.58
CA ASP A 180 -29.47 -6.91 -6.05
C ASP A 180 -28.41 -7.74 -6.77
N ASN A 181 -28.08 -7.39 -8.02
CA ASN A 181 -27.07 -8.08 -8.82
C ASN A 181 -25.82 -7.21 -9.07
N TYR A 182 -25.62 -6.14 -8.29
CA TYR A 182 -24.46 -5.28 -8.40
C TYR A 182 -23.50 -5.46 -7.23
N ILE A 183 -22.23 -5.73 -7.54
CA ILE A 183 -21.14 -5.87 -6.56
C ILE A 183 -20.35 -4.56 -6.55
N GLY A 184 -20.34 -3.89 -5.39
CA GLY A 184 -19.65 -2.63 -5.19
C GLY A 184 -18.13 -2.80 -5.16
N ALA A 185 -17.42 -2.03 -5.97
CA ALA A 185 -15.96 -1.99 -5.96
C ALA A 185 -15.46 -0.79 -5.16
N ASN A 186 -14.48 -0.99 -4.28
CA ASN A 186 -13.87 0.08 -3.47
C ASN A 186 -12.35 -0.06 -3.38
N TYR A 187 -11.68 0.22 -4.49
CA TYR A 187 -10.21 0.11 -4.61
C TYR A 187 -9.45 1.26 -3.93
N SER A 188 -10.07 2.45 -3.89
CA SER A 188 -9.53 3.63 -3.22
C SER A 188 -10.65 4.66 -2.97
N PRO A 189 -10.44 5.63 -2.06
CA PRO A 189 -11.38 6.75 -1.90
C PRO A 189 -11.57 7.57 -3.19
N ALA A 190 -10.57 7.63 -4.08
CA ALA A 190 -10.71 8.33 -5.36
C ALA A 190 -11.56 7.53 -6.35
N PHE A 191 -11.34 6.22 -6.42
CA PHE A 191 -12.15 5.30 -7.21
C PHE A 191 -13.61 5.36 -6.78
N ASP A 192 -13.89 5.21 -5.48
CA ASP A 192 -15.24 5.21 -4.93
C ASP A 192 -15.99 6.54 -5.21
N ARG A 193 -15.29 7.69 -5.16
CA ARG A 193 -15.89 8.97 -5.61
C ARG A 193 -16.24 8.96 -7.11
N ALA A 194 -15.34 8.49 -7.96
CA ALA A 194 -15.58 8.42 -9.40
C ALA A 194 -16.72 7.46 -9.74
N HIS A 195 -16.74 6.30 -9.07
CA HIS A 195 -17.80 5.29 -9.16
C HIS A 195 -19.17 5.87 -8.83
N ARG A 196 -19.33 6.56 -7.69
CA ARG A 196 -20.61 7.16 -7.29
C ARG A 196 -21.10 8.26 -8.24
N LEU A 197 -20.18 8.99 -8.87
CA LEU A 197 -20.52 9.98 -9.88
C LEU A 197 -21.00 9.32 -11.17
N ALA A 198 -20.37 8.21 -11.57
CA ALA A 198 -20.72 7.47 -12.77
C ALA A 198 -22.04 6.68 -12.61
N LEU A 199 -22.25 6.04 -11.44
CA LEU A 199 -23.36 5.13 -11.17
C LEU A 199 -24.00 5.42 -9.80
N PRO A 200 -24.65 6.58 -9.61
CA PRO A 200 -25.23 6.96 -8.31
C PRO A 200 -26.30 5.99 -7.82
N GLN A 201 -26.99 5.28 -8.72
CA GLN A 201 -27.98 4.26 -8.38
C GLN A 201 -27.39 3.03 -7.66
N PHE A 202 -26.08 2.82 -7.76
CA PHE A 202 -25.31 1.75 -7.12
C PHE A 202 -24.35 2.25 -6.04
N ALA A 203 -24.55 3.47 -5.52
CA ALA A 203 -23.69 4.03 -4.46
C ALA A 203 -23.73 3.22 -3.15
N THR A 204 -24.80 2.47 -2.92
CA THR A 204 -24.93 1.51 -1.82
C THR A 204 -25.26 0.13 -2.39
N THR A 205 -24.50 -0.87 -1.98
CA THR A 205 -24.58 -2.23 -2.53
C THR A 205 -24.64 -3.23 -1.39
N ALA A 206 -25.34 -4.35 -1.61
CA ALA A 206 -25.43 -5.42 -0.62
C ALA A 206 -24.08 -6.14 -0.44
N LEU A 207 -23.32 -6.27 -1.53
CA LEU A 207 -21.99 -6.86 -1.55
C LEU A 207 -20.99 -5.82 -2.03
N SER A 208 -19.83 -5.75 -1.39
CA SER A 208 -18.72 -4.93 -1.86
C SER A 208 -17.38 -5.52 -1.48
N SER A 209 -16.33 -5.13 -2.22
CA SER A 209 -14.96 -5.52 -1.93
C SER A 209 -13.98 -4.46 -2.46
N GLY A 210 -12.83 -4.36 -1.82
CA GLY A 210 -11.71 -3.51 -2.26
C GLY A 210 -10.61 -4.27 -3.00
N GLN A 211 -10.82 -5.55 -3.34
CA GLN A 211 -9.85 -6.38 -4.04
C GLN A 211 -10.45 -6.94 -5.33
N ASN A 212 -9.72 -6.78 -6.43
CA ASN A 212 -10.17 -7.20 -7.76
C ASN A 212 -10.34 -8.72 -7.86
N VAL A 213 -9.41 -9.49 -7.28
CA VAL A 213 -9.51 -10.96 -7.20
C VAL A 213 -10.80 -11.44 -6.53
N THR A 214 -11.19 -10.79 -5.42
CA THR A 214 -12.40 -11.12 -4.67
C THR A 214 -13.66 -10.77 -5.47
N ILE A 215 -13.67 -9.61 -6.14
CA ILE A 215 -14.77 -9.20 -7.03
C ILE A 215 -14.93 -10.19 -8.18
N THR A 216 -13.82 -10.62 -8.78
CA THR A 216 -13.82 -11.61 -9.87
C THR A 216 -14.38 -12.95 -9.41
N GLY A 217 -14.02 -13.41 -8.20
CA GLY A 217 -14.60 -14.61 -7.60
C GLY A 217 -16.10 -14.48 -7.34
N MET A 218 -16.56 -13.33 -6.85
CA MET A 218 -17.97 -13.03 -6.64
C MET A 218 -18.75 -13.01 -7.96
N LEU A 219 -18.24 -12.36 -9.01
CA LEU A 219 -18.85 -12.37 -10.34
C LEU A 219 -19.02 -13.79 -10.89
N LYS A 220 -17.99 -14.63 -10.77
CA LYS A 220 -18.04 -16.03 -11.23
C LYS A 220 -19.02 -16.88 -10.44
N SER A 221 -19.23 -16.59 -9.16
CA SER A 221 -20.06 -17.41 -8.27
C SER A 221 -21.50 -16.95 -8.18
N LEU A 222 -21.74 -15.64 -8.23
CA LEU A 222 -23.03 -15.00 -7.97
C LEU A 222 -23.63 -14.37 -9.24
N GLY A 223 -22.83 -14.15 -10.27
CA GLY A 223 -23.21 -13.34 -11.42
C GLY A 223 -23.35 -11.85 -11.07
N GLY A 224 -23.90 -11.09 -12.01
CA GLY A 224 -24.16 -9.67 -11.83
C GLY A 224 -23.12 -8.77 -12.47
N GLY A 225 -22.99 -7.54 -11.97
CA GLY A 225 -22.08 -6.52 -12.50
C GLY A 225 -21.15 -5.92 -11.47
N ALA A 226 -19.91 -5.63 -11.87
CA ALA A 226 -18.92 -5.01 -11.02
C ALA A 226 -17.82 -4.32 -11.85
N PHE A 227 -17.18 -3.30 -11.28
CA PHE A 227 -15.93 -2.79 -11.85
C PHE A 227 -14.77 -3.73 -11.51
N VAL A 228 -14.05 -4.15 -12.54
CA VAL A 228 -12.81 -4.92 -12.44
C VAL A 228 -11.72 -4.22 -13.24
N THR A 229 -10.46 -4.61 -13.06
CA THR A 229 -9.38 -4.06 -13.88
C THR A 229 -9.56 -4.39 -15.36
N LYS A 230 -9.03 -3.57 -16.28
CA LYS A 230 -9.15 -3.79 -17.73
C LYS A 230 -8.63 -5.17 -18.14
N THR A 231 -7.50 -5.60 -17.60
CA THR A 231 -6.92 -6.93 -17.84
C THR A 231 -7.88 -8.04 -17.44
N THR A 232 -8.51 -7.90 -16.27
CA THR A 232 -9.52 -8.84 -15.77
C THR A 232 -10.76 -8.84 -16.65
N ALA A 233 -11.25 -7.66 -17.05
CA ALA A 233 -12.40 -7.52 -17.93
C ALA A 233 -12.20 -8.24 -19.26
N ASP A 234 -11.02 -8.05 -19.88
CA ASP A 234 -10.66 -8.71 -21.13
C ASP A 234 -10.56 -10.23 -20.97
N GLY A 235 -9.98 -10.69 -19.86
CA GLY A 235 -9.91 -12.11 -19.53
C GLY A 235 -11.30 -12.75 -19.36
N LEU A 236 -12.20 -12.11 -18.62
CA LEU A 236 -13.57 -12.57 -18.43
C LEU A 236 -14.37 -12.56 -19.74
N HIS A 237 -14.17 -11.55 -20.59
CA HIS A 237 -14.83 -11.44 -21.88
C HIS A 237 -14.37 -12.51 -22.86
N ARG A 238 -13.05 -12.72 -23.01
CA ARG A 238 -12.50 -13.79 -23.86
C ARG A 238 -12.94 -15.17 -23.40
N ALA A 239 -13.08 -15.38 -22.10
CA ALA A 239 -13.57 -16.64 -21.54
C ALA A 239 -15.09 -16.83 -21.68
N GLY A 240 -15.83 -15.85 -22.21
CA GLY A 240 -17.30 -15.90 -22.32
C GLY A 240 -18.02 -15.84 -20.97
N ILE A 241 -17.35 -15.38 -19.91
CA ILE A 241 -17.90 -15.33 -18.55
C ILE A 241 -18.70 -14.04 -18.33
N ALA A 242 -18.24 -12.92 -18.89
CA ALA A 242 -18.88 -11.63 -18.72
C ALA A 242 -18.78 -10.77 -19.99
N PHE A 243 -19.76 -9.90 -20.17
CA PHE A 243 -19.74 -8.82 -21.15
C PHE A 243 -19.04 -7.61 -20.56
N ILE A 244 -18.30 -6.89 -21.40
CA ILE A 244 -17.87 -5.53 -21.10
C ILE A 244 -19.09 -4.62 -21.27
N VAL A 245 -19.38 -3.79 -20.28
CA VAL A 245 -20.50 -2.85 -20.35
C VAL A 245 -20.07 -1.61 -21.12
N GLU A 246 -20.74 -1.34 -22.25
CA GLU A 246 -20.29 -0.36 -23.25
C GLU A 246 -20.77 1.07 -22.97
N ASP A 247 -21.87 1.20 -22.24
CA ASP A 247 -22.54 2.48 -21.95
C ASP A 247 -22.07 3.13 -20.64
N VAL A 248 -20.97 2.63 -20.06
CA VAL A 248 -20.33 3.17 -18.87
C VAL A 248 -18.85 3.42 -19.13
N ALA A 249 -18.42 4.67 -18.92
CA ALA A 249 -17.02 5.04 -19.12
C ALA A 249 -16.10 4.30 -18.12
N PRO A 250 -14.89 3.87 -18.55
CA PRO A 250 -13.88 3.33 -17.65
C PRO A 250 -13.46 4.35 -16.59
N ILE A 251 -13.07 3.86 -15.41
CA ILE A 251 -12.56 4.68 -14.32
C ILE A 251 -11.04 4.53 -14.25
N PRO A 252 -10.26 5.60 -14.50
CA PRO A 252 -8.82 5.60 -14.27
C PRO A 252 -8.51 5.74 -12.78
N GLN A 253 -7.57 4.97 -12.29
CA GLN A 253 -7.07 4.97 -10.92
C GLN A 253 -5.59 5.33 -10.94
N THR A 254 -5.26 6.52 -10.44
CA THR A 254 -3.87 6.97 -10.37
C THR A 254 -3.03 6.09 -9.45
N VAL A 255 -1.82 5.78 -9.90
CA VAL A 255 -0.80 5.04 -9.18
C VAL A 255 0.36 5.98 -8.85
N TYR A 256 0.81 5.91 -7.60
CA TYR A 256 1.92 6.67 -7.07
C TYR A 256 3.04 5.75 -6.60
N ALA A 257 4.29 6.18 -6.77
CA ALA A 257 5.40 5.66 -6.01
C ALA A 257 5.62 6.55 -4.77
N ALA A 258 5.90 5.91 -3.63
CA ALA A 258 6.17 6.55 -2.35
C ALA A 258 7.52 6.07 -1.80
N THR A 259 8.35 7.01 -1.33
CA THR A 259 9.66 6.74 -0.73
C THR A 259 9.93 7.71 0.42
N GLY A 260 10.96 7.45 1.22
CA GLY A 260 11.46 8.47 2.17
C GLY A 260 12.05 9.67 1.43
N VAL A 261 11.81 10.89 1.93
CA VAL A 261 12.35 12.14 1.35
C VAL A 261 13.88 12.10 1.19
N ARG A 262 14.58 11.40 2.09
CA ARG A 262 16.04 11.21 2.07
C ARG A 262 16.51 10.18 1.05
N THR A 263 15.68 9.18 0.74
CA THR A 263 16.01 8.08 -0.17
C THR A 263 15.40 8.25 -1.56
N ARG A 264 14.62 9.31 -1.81
CA ARG A 264 13.97 9.59 -3.11
C ARG A 264 14.91 9.61 -4.33
N HIS A 265 16.20 9.90 -4.12
CA HIS A 265 17.21 9.93 -5.19
C HIS A 265 18.13 8.70 -5.19
N ALA A 266 17.90 7.74 -4.28
CA ALA A 266 18.65 6.49 -4.23
C ALA A 266 18.58 5.77 -5.58
N HIS A 267 19.72 5.23 -6.02
CA HIS A 267 19.82 4.60 -7.34
C HIS A 267 18.82 3.45 -7.47
N GLN A 268 18.77 2.57 -6.48
CA GLN A 268 17.90 1.40 -6.46
C GLN A 268 16.41 1.81 -6.51
N HIS A 269 16.01 2.82 -5.74
CA HIS A 269 14.62 3.31 -5.74
C HIS A 269 14.22 3.83 -7.13
N ARG A 270 15.06 4.66 -7.76
CA ARG A 270 14.77 5.19 -9.10
C ARG A 270 14.63 4.08 -10.15
N ARG A 271 15.46 3.03 -10.06
CA ARG A 271 15.42 1.87 -10.96
C ARG A 271 14.11 1.08 -10.81
N VAL A 272 13.74 0.78 -9.55
CA VAL A 272 12.48 0.10 -9.21
C VAL A 272 11.26 0.90 -9.70
N ILE A 273 11.24 2.21 -9.48
CA ILE A 273 10.15 3.10 -9.92
C ILE A 273 10.09 3.18 -11.44
N ALA A 274 11.23 3.35 -12.12
CA ALA A 274 11.28 3.43 -13.58
C ALA A 274 10.75 2.15 -14.24
N ALA A 275 11.10 0.98 -13.69
CA ALA A 275 10.58 -0.31 -14.17
C ALA A 275 9.04 -0.40 -14.04
N MET A 276 8.45 0.06 -12.92
CA MET A 276 6.99 0.08 -12.77
C MET A 276 6.33 1.10 -13.72
N LYS A 277 6.92 2.29 -13.83
CA LYS A 277 6.44 3.38 -14.71
C LYS A 277 6.40 2.94 -16.18
N ALA A 278 7.40 2.17 -16.62
CA ALA A 278 7.43 1.60 -17.96
C ALA A 278 6.26 0.64 -18.19
N LEU A 279 5.94 -0.23 -17.22
CA LEU A 279 4.83 -1.17 -17.32
C LEU A 279 3.45 -0.48 -17.30
N LEU A 280 3.27 0.50 -16.42
CA LEU A 280 2.04 1.29 -16.36
C LEU A 280 1.83 2.15 -17.62
N GLY A 281 2.91 2.58 -18.28
CA GLY A 281 2.85 3.36 -19.53
C GLY A 281 2.69 2.52 -20.80
N ALA A 282 3.18 1.27 -20.80
CA ALA A 282 3.11 0.37 -21.95
C ALA A 282 1.76 -0.35 -22.10
N GLY A 283 0.94 -0.36 -21.05
CA GLY A 283 -0.19 -1.29 -20.92
C GLY A 283 0.31 -2.69 -20.52
N THR A 284 -0.54 -3.48 -19.86
CA THR A 284 -0.18 -4.80 -19.33
C THR A 284 0.32 -5.71 -20.46
N PRO A 285 1.58 -6.20 -20.44
CA PRO A 285 2.04 -7.16 -21.44
C PRO A 285 1.24 -8.46 -21.30
N GLU A 286 0.75 -9.02 -22.42
CA GLU A 286 0.02 -10.29 -22.42
C GLU A 286 0.85 -11.38 -21.71
N PRO A 287 0.22 -12.23 -20.87
CA PRO A 287 0.91 -13.38 -20.32
C PRO A 287 1.31 -14.31 -21.47
N GLN A 288 2.62 -14.44 -21.71
CA GLN A 288 3.15 -15.52 -22.52
C GLN A 288 2.87 -16.83 -21.76
N GLU A 289 2.00 -17.67 -22.32
CA GLU A 289 1.80 -19.03 -21.84
C GLU A 289 3.16 -19.76 -21.80
N PRO A 290 3.48 -20.51 -20.72
CA PRO A 290 4.65 -21.35 -20.72
C PRO A 290 4.49 -22.38 -21.84
N GLY A 291 5.35 -22.29 -22.85
CA GLY A 291 5.40 -23.26 -23.94
C GLY A 291 5.46 -24.66 -23.37
N LEU A 292 4.38 -25.43 -23.59
CA LEU A 292 4.37 -26.86 -23.45
C LEU A 292 5.49 -27.38 -24.35
N SER A 293 6.59 -27.79 -23.73
CA SER A 293 7.63 -28.55 -24.42
C SER A 293 7.00 -29.87 -24.82
N GLU A 294 6.92 -30.09 -26.13
CA GLU A 294 6.58 -31.37 -26.73
C GLU A 294 7.54 -32.45 -26.21
N THR A 295 6.97 -33.53 -25.70
CA THR A 295 7.58 -34.87 -25.62
C THR A 295 6.58 -35.86 -26.15
#